data_AF-A0A1B3X637-F1
#
_entry.id   AF-A0A1B3X637-F1
#
_cell.length_a   1.000
_cell.length_b   1.000
_cell.length_c   1.000
_cell.angle_alpha   90.00
_cell.angle_beta   90.00
_cell.angle_gamma   90.00
#
_symmetry.space_group_name_H-M   'P 1'
#
loop_
_entity.id
_entity.type
_entity.pdbx_description
1 polymer ?
#
loop_
_entity_poly.entity_id
_entity_poly.type
_entity_poly.pdbx_seq_one_letter_code
_entity_poly.pdbx_strand_id
1 'polypeptide(L)'
;MFGIGVPELILILVVGLIVFGPGKLPEMGRSLGKGIREFRKASNALTAAINAPEPPPAAPPQPASAPQPAQTASTAEQTAPAAPAASPTAETAAAAVEAYKAEQTTAAENKAQ
;
A
#
# COMPACT_ATOMS: atom_id res chain seq x y z
N MET A 1 6.44 14.96 39.61
CA MET A 1 7.12 16.14 39.00
C MET A 1 6.64 16.50 37.58
N PHE A 2 5.38 16.20 37.23
CA PHE A 2 4.58 16.97 36.27
C PHE A 2 3.19 16.35 36.35
N GLY A 3 2.29 16.97 37.11
CA GLY A 3 0.90 16.51 37.26
C GLY A 3 0.08 16.88 36.02
N ILE A 4 0.57 16.55 34.82
CA ILE A 4 -0.14 16.80 33.57
C ILE A 4 -1.28 15.79 33.52
N GLY A 5 -2.46 16.25 33.91
CA GLY A 5 -3.68 15.50 33.73
C GLY A 5 -4.14 15.60 32.28
N VAL A 6 -5.23 14.87 32.02
CA VAL A 6 -5.99 15.00 30.78
C VAL A 6 -6.41 16.46 30.50
N PRO A 7 -6.81 17.29 31.50
CA PRO A 7 -7.19 18.69 31.26
C PRO A 7 -6.06 19.53 30.67
N GLU A 8 -4.84 19.42 31.20
CA GLU A 8 -3.68 20.18 30.72
C GLU A 8 -3.28 19.75 29.30
N LEU A 9 -3.36 18.46 28.97
CA LEU A 9 -3.16 17.99 27.60
C LEU A 9 -4.20 18.53 26.62
N ILE A 10 -5.48 18.61 27.04
CA ILE A 10 -6.53 19.19 26.19
C ILE A 10 -6.24 20.66 25.92
N LEU A 11 -5.79 21.43 26.91
CA LEU A 11 -5.45 22.85 26.72
C LEU A 11 -4.32 23.02 25.68
N ILE A 12 -3.25 22.22 25.79
CA ILE A 12 -2.15 22.23 24.82
C ILE A 12 -2.64 21.82 23.44
N LEU A 13 -3.52 20.80 23.37
CA LEU A 13 -4.10 20.34 22.11
C LEU A 13 -4.94 21.45 21.46
N VAL A 14 -5.75 22.19 22.23
CA VAL A 14 -6.55 23.32 21.70
C VAL A 14 -5.64 24.39 21.10
N VAL A 15 -4.56 24.77 21.80
CA VAL A 15 -3.59 25.73 21.25
C VAL A 15 -2.95 25.19 19.97
N GLY A 16 -2.53 23.92 19.97
CA GLY A 16 -1.99 23.25 18.78
C GLY A 16 -2.99 23.18 17.62
N LEU A 17 -4.28 22.96 17.91
CA LEU A 17 -5.37 22.93 16.94
C LEU A 17 -5.64 24.31 16.35
N ILE A 18 -5.42 25.40 17.09
CA ILE A 18 -5.52 26.76 16.53
C ILE A 18 -4.36 27.04 15.58
N VAL A 19 -3.15 26.63 15.94
CA VAL A 19 -1.94 26.86 15.12
C VAL A 19 -1.94 25.99 13.86
N PHE A 20 -2.19 24.69 14.02
CA PHE A 20 -2.11 23.71 12.92
C PHE A 20 -3.46 23.45 12.25
N GLY A 21 -4.57 23.61 12.96
CA GLY A 21 -5.92 23.28 12.48
C GLY A 21 -6.40 21.88 12.87
N PRO A 22 -7.71 21.67 13.13
CA PRO A 22 -8.28 20.38 13.50
C PRO A 22 -8.24 19.33 12.38
N GLY A 23 -8.12 19.74 11.12
CA GLY A 23 -7.93 18.82 10.01
C GLY A 23 -6.48 18.34 9.85
N LYS A 24 -5.49 19.14 10.24
CA LYS A 24 -4.08 18.85 9.95
C LYS A 24 -3.45 17.87 10.92
N LEU A 25 -3.80 17.92 12.20
CA LEU A 25 -3.33 16.93 13.18
C LEU A 25 -3.71 15.47 12.81
N PRO A 26 -4.96 15.13 12.47
CA PRO A 26 -5.30 13.76 12.08
C PRO A 26 -4.70 13.38 10.71
N GLU A 27 -4.56 14.33 9.79
CA GLU A 27 -3.91 14.11 8.49
C GLU A 27 -2.43 13.73 8.67
N MET A 28 -1.68 14.50 9.47
CA MET A 28 -0.28 14.20 9.80
C MET A 28 -0.14 12.94 10.67
N GLY A 29 -1.06 12.71 11.60
CA GLY A 29 -1.09 11.48 12.40
C GLY A 29 -1.29 10.23 11.55
N ARG A 30 -2.12 10.30 10.49
CA ARG A 30 -2.32 9.19 9.56
C ARG A 30 -1.07 8.89 8.72
N SER A 31 -0.36 9.90 8.24
CA SER A 31 0.87 9.68 7.46
C SER A 31 2.00 9.15 8.34
N LEU A 32 2.24 9.76 9.50
CA LEU A 32 3.21 9.29 10.49
C LEU A 32 2.86 7.88 10.98
N GLY A 33 1.58 7.60 11.22
CA GLY A 33 1.12 6.29 11.69
C GLY A 33 1.41 5.16 10.69
N LYS A 34 1.27 5.41 9.38
CA LYS A 34 1.65 4.44 8.34
C LYS A 34 3.15 4.16 8.38
N GLY A 35 3.98 5.21 8.42
CA GLY A 35 5.43 5.08 8.50
C GLY A 35 5.89 4.34 9.75
N ILE A 36 5.33 4.66 10.92
CA ILE A 36 5.63 3.95 12.18
C ILE A 36 5.22 2.48 12.09
N ARG A 37 4.09 2.16 11.45
CA ARG A 37 3.62 0.77 11.31
C ARG A 37 4.53 -0.04 10.40
N GLU A 38 4.97 0.52 9.28
CA GLU A 38 5.92 -0.10 8.37
C GLU A 38 7.30 -0.26 9.02
N PHE A 39 7.76 0.78 9.71
CA PHE A 39 9.00 0.74 10.49
C PHE A 39 8.96 -0.37 11.53
N ARG A 40 7.90 -0.45 12.35
CA ARG A 40 7.72 -1.54 13.32
C ARG A 40 7.72 -2.92 12.67
N LYS A 41 7.07 -3.07 11.51
CA LYS A 41 7.05 -4.34 10.76
C LYS A 41 8.45 -4.75 10.32
N ALA A 42 9.21 -3.81 9.75
CA ALA A 42 10.59 -4.03 9.31
C ALA A 42 11.52 -4.32 10.51
N SER A 43 11.41 -3.55 11.59
CA SER A 43 12.16 -3.78 12.83
C SER A 43 11.87 -5.16 13.42
N ASN A 44 10.60 -5.57 13.46
CA ASN A 44 10.23 -6.89 13.98
C ASN A 44 10.75 -8.02 13.08
N ALA A 45 10.70 -7.85 11.76
CA ALA A 45 11.26 -8.84 10.82
C ALA A 45 12.79 -8.95 10.96
N LEU A 46 13.48 -7.83 11.13
CA LEU A 46 14.93 -7.81 11.36
C LEU A 46 15.29 -8.47 12.71
N THR A 47 14.58 -8.13 13.77
CA THR A 47 14.75 -8.76 15.09
C THR A 47 14.50 -10.27 15.00
N ALA A 48 13.46 -10.70 14.27
CA ALA A 48 13.19 -12.12 14.06
C ALA A 48 14.30 -12.81 13.27
N ALA A 49 14.85 -12.19 12.22
CA ALA A 49 15.94 -12.75 11.44
C ALA A 49 17.26 -12.87 12.25
N ILE A 50 17.52 -11.91 13.15
CA ILE A 50 18.71 -11.94 14.01
C ILE A 50 18.58 -12.97 15.14
N ASN A 51 17.37 -13.16 15.67
CA ASN A 51 17.13 -14.05 16.81
C ASN A 51 16.66 -15.46 16.41
N ALA A 52 16.32 -15.69 15.14
CA ALA A 52 15.99 -17.02 14.64
C ALA A 52 17.29 -17.84 14.50
N PRO A 53 17.41 -19.00 15.17
CA PRO A 53 18.42 -19.99 14.81
C PRO A 53 18.23 -20.36 13.33
N GLU A 54 19.32 -20.39 12.58
CA GLU A 54 19.33 -20.84 11.18
C GLU A 54 18.47 -22.10 11.02
N PRO A 55 17.41 -22.09 10.19
CA PRO A 55 16.58 -23.28 10.02
C PRO A 55 17.44 -24.38 9.40
N PRO A 56 17.41 -25.62 9.91
CA PRO A 56 18.05 -26.73 9.24
C PRO A 56 17.52 -26.86 7.81
N PRO A 57 18.37 -27.27 6.85
CA PRO A 57 18.02 -27.29 5.43
C PRO A 57 16.72 -28.05 5.20
N ALA A 58 15.84 -27.43 4.40
CA ALA A 58 14.51 -27.86 4.00
C ALA A 58 14.14 -29.31 4.35
N ALA A 59 13.20 -29.47 5.30
CA ALA A 59 12.41 -30.69 5.33
C ALA A 59 11.62 -30.78 4.00
N PRO A 60 11.66 -31.93 3.29
CA PRO A 60 10.95 -32.10 2.02
C PRO A 60 9.45 -31.77 2.18
N PRO A 61 8.78 -31.35 1.08
CA PRO A 61 7.37 -30.98 1.10
C PRO A 61 6.55 -32.08 1.78
N GLN A 62 5.93 -31.72 2.90
CA GLN A 62 4.99 -32.62 3.57
C GLN A 62 3.87 -32.96 2.57
N PRO A 63 3.60 -34.25 2.32
CA PRO A 63 2.50 -34.68 1.49
C PRO A 63 1.22 -34.02 1.95
N ALA A 64 0.49 -33.46 0.99
CA ALA A 64 -0.83 -32.88 1.16
C ALA A 64 -1.67 -33.72 2.14
N SER A 65 -2.11 -33.07 3.22
CA SER A 65 -3.26 -33.56 3.98
C SER A 65 -4.42 -33.70 3.00
N ALA A 66 -5.03 -34.87 3.01
CA ALA A 66 -6.02 -35.37 2.06
C ALA A 66 -7.15 -34.36 1.76
N PRO A 67 -7.73 -34.41 0.53
CA PRO A 67 -8.86 -33.57 0.16
C PRO A 67 -10.03 -33.81 1.11
N GLN A 68 -10.44 -32.78 1.85
CA GLN A 68 -11.73 -32.76 2.54
C GLN A 68 -12.84 -32.74 1.47
N PRO A 69 -13.65 -33.80 1.35
CA PRO A 69 -14.90 -33.72 0.61
C PRO A 69 -15.93 -33.02 1.51
N ALA A 70 -16.77 -32.18 0.90
CA ALA A 70 -17.96 -31.54 1.45
C ALA A 70 -17.75 -30.17 2.14
N GLN A 71 -17.58 -29.11 1.32
CA GLN A 71 -18.49 -27.95 1.32
C GLN A 71 -18.65 -27.40 -0.11
N THR A 72 -19.16 -28.25 -1.01
CA THR A 72 -19.68 -27.85 -2.32
C THR A 72 -21.20 -27.83 -2.20
N ALA A 73 -21.78 -26.75 -1.66
CA ALA A 73 -23.22 -26.47 -1.76
C ALA A 73 -23.56 -25.05 -1.26
N SER A 74 -22.95 -24.02 -1.85
CA SER A 74 -23.59 -22.69 -1.86
C SER A 74 -23.12 -21.89 -3.07
N THR A 75 -23.43 -22.42 -4.25
CA THR A 75 -23.45 -21.68 -5.51
C THR A 75 -24.44 -22.38 -6.41
N ALA A 76 -25.71 -21.95 -6.36
CA ALA A 76 -26.68 -22.11 -7.43
C ALA A 76 -28.00 -21.42 -7.06
N GLU A 77 -28.00 -20.09 -6.97
CA GLU A 77 -29.15 -19.31 -7.44
C GLU A 77 -28.74 -17.86 -7.72
N GLN A 78 -28.11 -17.65 -8.87
CA GLN A 78 -28.28 -16.42 -9.66
C GLN A 78 -27.83 -16.67 -11.10
N THR A 79 -28.65 -17.46 -11.77
CA THR A 79 -28.75 -17.48 -13.23
C THR A 79 -29.42 -16.18 -13.66
N ALA A 80 -28.62 -15.26 -14.25
CA ALA A 80 -28.80 -14.52 -15.51
C ALA A 80 -30.16 -13.80 -15.80
N PRO A 81 -30.33 -12.97 -16.87
CA PRO A 81 -29.40 -12.45 -17.88
C PRO A 81 -29.61 -10.94 -18.22
N ALA A 82 -28.59 -10.27 -18.78
CA ALA A 82 -28.67 -9.15 -19.76
C ALA A 82 -27.30 -8.45 -19.79
N ALA A 83 -26.69 -8.05 -20.89
CA ALA A 83 -26.84 -8.25 -22.32
C ALA A 83 -25.50 -7.72 -22.91
N PRO A 84 -25.02 -8.24 -24.06
CA PRO A 84 -23.78 -7.77 -24.67
C PRO A 84 -24.06 -6.53 -25.52
N ALA A 85 -23.38 -5.41 -25.26
CA ALA A 85 -23.35 -4.30 -26.21
C ALA A 85 -22.13 -3.39 -25.96
N ALA A 86 -21.24 -3.36 -26.97
CA ALA A 86 -20.44 -2.23 -27.45
C ALA A 86 -19.44 -1.57 -26.48
N SER A 87 -18.21 -1.18 -26.83
CA SER A 87 -17.27 -1.35 -27.94
C SER A 87 -15.97 -0.72 -27.39
N PRO A 88 -14.77 -1.18 -27.77
CA PRO A 88 -13.52 -0.58 -27.30
C PRO A 88 -13.27 0.73 -28.07
N THR A 89 -13.44 1.88 -27.41
CA THR A 89 -12.99 3.16 -28.00
C THR A 89 -11.49 3.29 -27.79
N ALA A 90 -10.78 2.88 -28.82
CA ALA A 90 -9.38 3.21 -29.05
C ALA A 90 -9.26 4.71 -29.38
N GLU A 91 -9.13 5.57 -28.37
CA GLU A 91 -8.84 7.01 -28.58
C GLU A 91 -8.07 7.67 -27.41
N THR A 92 -7.23 6.92 -26.69
CA THR A 92 -6.28 7.55 -25.72
C THR A 92 -4.88 6.96 -25.79
N ALA A 93 -4.65 5.91 -26.58
CA ALA A 93 -3.32 5.36 -26.82
C ALA A 93 -2.51 6.13 -27.88
N ALA A 94 -3.14 6.99 -28.69
CA ALA A 94 -2.45 7.77 -29.73
C ALA A 94 -1.74 9.03 -29.20
N ALA A 95 -2.18 9.60 -28.07
CA ALA A 95 -1.60 10.83 -27.50
C ALA A 95 -0.33 10.59 -26.67
N ALA A 96 -0.06 9.35 -26.25
CA ALA A 96 1.10 9.03 -25.40
C ALA A 96 2.39 8.72 -26.19
N VAL A 97 2.30 8.49 -27.50
CA VAL A 97 3.47 8.12 -28.33
C VAL A 97 4.12 9.33 -29.00
N GLU A 98 3.45 10.48 -29.03
CA GLU A 98 3.96 11.71 -29.65
C GLU A 98 4.84 12.54 -28.69
N ALA A 99 4.56 12.52 -27.39
CA ALA A 99 5.37 13.22 -26.38
C ALA A 99 6.76 12.57 -26.15
N TYR A 100 6.91 11.26 -26.38
CA TYR A 100 8.17 10.57 -26.14
C TYR A 100 9.19 10.71 -27.29
N LYS A 101 8.77 11.22 -28.46
CA LYS A 101 9.66 11.40 -29.63
C LYS A 101 10.31 12.79 -29.72
N ALA A 102 9.89 13.74 -28.89
CA ALA A 102 10.40 15.11 -28.89
C ALA A 102 11.64 15.34 -27.99
N GLU A 103 11.97 14.44 -27.07
CA GLU A 103 13.14 14.61 -26.17
C GLU A 103 14.43 13.88 -26.61
N GLN A 104 14.39 13.01 -27.63
CA GLN A 104 15.60 12.30 -28.09
C GLN A 104 16.34 12.94 -29.27
N THR A 105 15.82 14.01 -29.89
CA THR A 105 16.50 14.70 -31.02
C THR A 105 17.35 15.92 -30.60
N THR A 106 17.28 16.37 -29.35
CA THR A 106 18.06 17.53 -28.85
C THR A 106 19.27 17.16 -27.99
N ALA A 107 19.58 15.87 -27.83
CA ALA A 107 20.77 15.39 -27.11
C ALA A 107 21.92 14.93 -28.02
N ALA A 108 21.72 14.83 -29.34
CA ALA A 108 22.71 14.31 -30.29
C ALA A 108 23.57 15.39 -30.98
N GLU A 109 23.26 16.68 -30.83
CA GLU A 109 23.91 17.78 -31.58
C GLU A 109 24.68 18.77 -30.68
N ASN A 110 25.36 18.30 -29.64
CA ASN A 110 26.33 19.15 -28.92
C ASN A 110 27.59 18.42 -28.44
N LYS A 111 27.99 17.37 -29.18
CA LYS A 111 29.26 16.65 -28.95
C LYS A 111 30.03 16.42 -30.25
N ALA A 112 30.03 17.41 -31.13
CA ALA A 112 30.82 17.39 -32.37
C ALA A 112 31.36 18.77 -32.79
N GLN A 113 31.45 19.74 -31.87
CA GLN A 113 32.29 20.93 -32.03
C GLN A 113 33.02 21.23 -30.73
#